data_AF-A0A9Q0WMQ6-F1
#
_entry.id   AF-A0A9Q0WMQ6-F1
#
_cell.length_a   1.000
_cell.length_b   1.000
_cell.length_c   1.000
_cell.angle_alpha   90.00
_cell.angle_beta   90.00
_cell.angle_gamma   90.00
#
_symmetry.space_group_name_H-M   'P 1'
#
loop_
_entity.id
_entity.type
_entity.pdbx_description
1 polymer ?
#
loop_
_entity_poly.entity_id
_entity_poly.type
_entity_poly.pdbx_seq_one_letter_code
_entity_poly.pdbx_strand_id
1 'polypeptide(L)'
;MFFTFIIAQVFLAMLCHLKFGVFLFFAFFVVLMSVFIYYFLPETKGIPIEEMGQVWKTHWFWSRFVADEDCPEGGGGYEMTKAGQGPKNV
;
A
#
# COMPACT_ATOMS: atom_id res chain seq x y z
N MET A 1 13.80 -15.60 -17.16
CA MET A 1 14.73 -14.80 -17.98
C MET A 1 14.12 -14.31 -19.30
N PHE A 2 13.07 -14.95 -19.84
CA PHE A 2 12.41 -14.46 -21.08
C PHE A 2 11.64 -13.15 -20.87
N PHE A 3 10.88 -13.02 -19.77
CA PHE A 3 10.18 -11.78 -19.43
C PHE A 3 11.11 -10.57 -19.26
N THR A 4 12.25 -10.77 -18.59
CA THR A 4 13.26 -9.72 -18.41
C THR A 4 13.90 -9.30 -19.74
N PHE A 5 14.09 -10.25 -20.67
CA PHE A 5 14.58 -9.94 -22.02
C PHE A 5 13.57 -9.11 -22.83
N ILE A 6 12.28 -9.45 -22.77
CA ILE A 6 11.22 -8.69 -23.43
C ILE A 6 11.18 -7.26 -22.89
N ILE A 7 11.20 -7.09 -21.57
CA ILE A 7 11.18 -5.77 -20.94
C ILE A 7 12.39 -4.94 -21.39
N ALA A 8 13.59 -5.53 -21.44
CA ALA A 8 14.80 -4.85 -21.90
C ALA A 8 14.72 -4.39 -23.36
N GLN A 9 14.23 -5.25 -24.27
CA GLN A 9 14.09 -4.92 -25.69
C GLN A 9 13.06 -3.80 -25.91
N VAL A 10 11.91 -3.90 -25.24
CA VAL A 10 10.85 -2.89 -25.32
C VAL A 10 11.33 -1.55 -24.74
N PHE A 11 12.04 -1.55 -23.62
CA PHE A 11 12.56 -0.35 -22.99
C PHE A 11 13.59 0.37 -23.87
N LEU A 12 14.54 -0.38 -24.45
CA LEU A 12 15.52 0.16 -25.40
C LEU A 12 14.85 0.71 -26.67
N ALA A 13 13.85 0.02 -27.22
CA ALA A 13 13.10 0.49 -28.39
C ALA A 13 12.33 1.79 -28.09
N MET A 14 11.74 1.91 -26.89
CA MET A 14 11.07 3.14 -26.46
C MET A 14 12.05 4.32 -26.34
N LEU A 15 13.26 4.11 -25.81
CA LEU A 15 14.28 5.16 -25.70
C LEU A 15 14.76 5.67 -27.07
N CYS A 16 14.85 4.80 -28.08
CA CYS A 16 15.32 5.19 -29.42
C CYS A 16 14.25 5.92 -30.26
N HIS A 17 12.97 5.54 -30.15
CA HIS A 17 11.91 6.08 -31.01
C HIS A 17 10.98 7.09 -30.34
N LEU A 18 10.77 7.00 -29.02
CA LEU A 18 9.81 7.83 -28.29
C LEU A 18 10.53 8.88 -27.44
N LYS A 19 10.95 9.99 -28.06
CA LYS A 19 11.60 11.12 -27.36
C LYS A 19 10.73 11.66 -26.21
N PHE A 20 9.63 12.36 -26.53
CA PHE A 20 8.73 12.92 -25.51
C PHE A 20 7.76 11.85 -24.96
N GLY A 21 7.49 10.79 -25.72
CA GLY A 21 6.53 9.77 -25.36
C GLY A 21 6.95 8.92 -24.15
N VAL A 22 8.26 8.77 -23.90
CA VAL A 22 8.78 8.09 -22.71
C VAL A 22 8.32 8.79 -21.43
N PHE A 23 8.29 10.13 -21.39
CA PHE A 23 7.80 10.87 -20.22
C PHE A 23 6.32 10.62 -19.95
N LEU A 24 5.48 10.59 -20.99
CA LEU A 24 4.06 10.29 -20.85
C LEU A 24 3.80 8.84 -20.42
N PHE A 25 4.58 7.89 -20.93
CA PHE A 25 4.49 6.49 -20.54
C PHE A 25 4.81 6.29 -19.06
N PHE A 26 5.91 6.89 -18.59
CA PHE A 26 6.26 6.85 -17.18
C PHE A 26 5.26 7.61 -16.31
N ALA A 27 4.79 8.78 -16.73
CA ALA A 27 3.78 9.53 -15.99
C ALA A 27 2.49 8.71 -15.82
N PHE A 28 2.03 8.03 -16.87
CA PHE A 28 0.88 7.12 -16.80
C PHE A 28 1.12 5.98 -15.80
N PHE A 29 2.28 5.32 -15.87
CA PHE A 29 2.61 4.24 -14.94
C PHE A 29 2.73 4.72 -13.49
N VAL A 30 3.29 5.91 -13.26
CA VAL A 30 3.37 6.53 -11.93
C VAL A 30 1.97 6.82 -11.41
N VAL A 31 1.09 7.43 -12.20
CA VAL A 31 -0.30 7.69 -11.80
C VAL A 31 -1.02 6.39 -11.45
N LEU A 32 -0.88 5.34 -12.27
CA LEU A 32 -1.47 4.03 -12.00
C LEU A 32 -0.96 3.46 -10.66
N MET A 33 0.35 3.50 -10.43
CA MET A 33 0.96 3.03 -9.17
C MET A 33 0.52 3.87 -7.97
N SER A 34 0.41 5.19 -8.12
CA SER A 34 -0.08 6.09 -7.07
C SER A 34 -1.53 5.82 -6.72
N VAL A 35 -2.39 5.62 -7.73
CA VAL A 35 -3.80 5.24 -7.52
C VAL A 35 -3.91 3.90 -6.81
N PHE A 36 -3.10 2.92 -7.21
CA PHE A 36 -3.05 1.63 -6.54
C PHE A 36 -2.63 1.77 -5.07
N ILE A 37 -1.54 2.49 -4.79
CA ILE A 37 -1.09 2.72 -3.41
C ILE A 37 -2.17 3.44 -2.59
N TYR A 38 -2.82 4.45 -3.15
CA TYR A 38 -3.88 5.19 -2.46
C TYR A 38 -5.07 4.31 -2.05
N TYR A 39 -5.48 3.36 -2.88
CA TYR A 39 -6.63 2.50 -2.59
C TYR A 39 -6.29 1.20 -1.84
N PHE A 40 -5.07 0.69 -1.98
CA PHE A 40 -4.72 -0.65 -1.49
C PHE A 40 -3.73 -0.64 -0.33
N LEU A 41 -2.98 0.45 -0.11
CA LEU A 41 -1.99 0.53 0.96
C LEU A 41 -2.59 1.27 2.18
N PRO A 42 -2.87 0.56 3.29
CA PRO A 42 -3.24 1.22 4.53
C PRO A 42 -2.06 2.02 5.10
N GLU A 43 -2.34 3.06 5.88
CA GLU A 43 -1.29 3.87 6.49
C GLU A 43 -0.46 3.03 7.48
N THR A 44 0.85 2.94 7.29
CA THR A 44 1.77 2.15 8.14
C THR A 44 2.59 3.01 9.11
N LYS A 45 2.34 4.33 9.15
CA LYS A 45 3.16 5.28 9.90
C LYS A 45 2.75 5.29 11.38
N GLY A 46 3.71 5.01 12.26
CA GLY A 46 3.52 5.14 13.72
C GLY A 46 2.73 3.99 14.36
N ILE A 47 2.45 2.92 13.62
CA ILE A 47 1.74 1.73 14.11
C ILE A 47 2.79 0.70 14.55
N PRO A 48 2.71 0.19 15.79
CA PRO A 48 3.59 -0.89 16.23
C PRO A 48 3.37 -2.14 15.36
N ILE A 49 4.43 -2.90 15.10
CA ILE A 49 4.38 -4.08 14.20
C ILE A 49 3.35 -5.13 14.67
N GLU A 50 3.04 -5.12 15.97
CA GLU A 50 2.11 -6.00 16.67
C GLU A 50 0.64 -5.71 16.33
N GLU A 51 0.30 -4.45 15.99
CA GLU A 51 -1.08 -4.02 15.68
C GLU A 51 -1.34 -3.93 14.16
N MET A 52 -0.34 -4.25 13.33
CA MET A 52 -0.47 -4.20 11.87
C MET A 52 -1.63 -5.07 11.38
N GLY A 53 -1.83 -6.28 11.93
CA GLY A 53 -2.92 -7.17 11.50
C GLY A 53 -4.33 -6.53 11.57
N GLN A 54 -4.58 -5.69 12.58
CA GLN A 54 -5.88 -5.03 12.73
C GLN A 54 -6.14 -3.91 11.74
N VAL A 55 -5.10 -3.18 11.35
CA VAL A 55 -5.19 -2.10 10.34
C VAL A 55 -5.61 -2.69 8.99
N TRP A 56 -5.06 -3.85 8.65
CA TRP A 56 -5.39 -4.58 7.43
C TRP A 56 -6.79 -5.21 7.50
N LYS A 57 -7.24 -5.64 8.68
CA LYS A 57 -8.62 -6.10 8.92
C LYS A 57 -9.67 -4.99 8.77
N THR A 58 -9.32 -3.76 9.14
CA THR A 58 -10.20 -2.59 9.01
C THR A 58 -10.29 -2.09 7.56
N HIS A 59 -9.31 -2.42 6.72
CA HIS A 59 -9.30 -2.03 5.32
C HIS A 59 -10.30 -2.84 4.49
N TRP A 60 -11.20 -2.16 3.76
CA TRP A 60 -12.36 -2.78 3.08
C TRP A 60 -11.98 -3.95 2.13
N PHE A 61 -10.79 -3.90 1.55
CA PHE A 61 -10.34 -4.84 0.52
C PHE A 61 -9.52 -5.97 1.14
N TRP A 62 -8.73 -5.66 2.16
CA TRP A 62 -7.79 -6.60 2.78
C TRP A 62 -8.42 -7.36 3.94
N SER A 63 -9.53 -6.86 4.49
CA SER A 63 -10.33 -7.52 5.54
C SER A 63 -10.70 -8.98 5.21
N ARG A 64 -10.88 -9.29 3.92
CA ARG A 64 -11.23 -10.65 3.48
C ARG A 64 -10.06 -11.64 3.48
N PHE A 65 -8.83 -11.14 3.46
CA PHE A 65 -7.62 -11.96 3.33
C PHE A 65 -6.82 -12.08 4.63
N VAL A 66 -7.16 -11.31 5.66
CA VAL A 66 -6.54 -11.41 7.00
C VAL A 66 -7.22 -12.55 7.77
N ALA A 67 -6.45 -13.56 8.18
CA ALA A 67 -6.94 -14.65 9.03
C ALA A 67 -7.12 -14.15 10.48
N ASP A 68 -8.12 -14.66 11.20
CA ASP A 68 -8.40 -14.27 12.59
C ASP A 68 -7.31 -14.70 13.59
N GLU A 69 -6.31 -15.49 13.16
CA GLU A 69 -5.31 -16.12 14.02
C GLU A 69 -4.20 -15.17 14.50
N ASP A 70 -4.12 -13.95 13.95
CA ASP A 70 -3.17 -12.91 14.38
C ASP A 70 -3.70 -12.05 15.56
N CYS A 71 -4.91 -12.31 16.05
CA CYS A 71 -5.38 -11.76 17.31
C CYS A 71 -5.04 -12.73 18.44
N PRO A 72 -4.13 -12.39 19.39
CA PRO A 72 -4.00 -13.17 20.60
C PRO A 72 -5.36 -13.19 21.32
N GLU A 73 -5.92 -14.38 21.53
CA GLU A 73 -7.07 -14.66 22.42
C GLU A 73 -6.71 -14.35 23.89
N GLY A 74 -6.44 -13.09 24.21
CA GLY A 74 -6.07 -12.65 25.55
C GLY A 74 -6.69 -11.30 25.84
N GLY A 75 -7.76 -11.30 26.64
CA GLY A 75 -8.62 -10.16 26.90
C GLY A 75 -7.90 -8.85 27.24
N GLY A 76 -8.23 -7.81 26.50
CA GLY A 76 -7.86 -6.44 26.76
C GLY A 76 -8.44 -5.56 25.66
N GLY A 77 -9.64 -5.02 25.90
CA GLY A 77 -10.22 -4.03 24.99
C GLY A 77 -9.32 -2.80 24.95
N TYR A 78 -8.68 -2.56 23.81
CA TYR A 78 -8.06 -1.27 23.53
C TYR A 78 -8.99 -0.49 22.61
N GLU A 79 -9.39 0.67 23.10
CA GLU A 79 -10.23 1.63 22.39
C GLU A 79 -9.43 2.26 21.24
N MET A 80 -9.85 1.98 20.01
CA MET A 80 -9.44 2.73 18.83
C MET A 80 -10.10 4.11 18.87
N THR A 81 -9.49 5.05 19.60
CA THR A 81 -9.97 6.43 19.66
C THR A 81 -9.78 7.05 18.28
N LYS A 82 -10.91 7.25 17.59
CA LYS A 82 -11.02 7.97 16.32
C LYS A 82 -10.20 9.26 16.38
N ALA A 83 -9.41 9.49 15.34
CA ALA A 83 -8.52 10.64 15.15
C ALA A 83 -8.93 11.93 15.88
N GLY A 84 -8.02 12.43 16.73
CA GLY A 84 -7.94 13.85 17.08
C GLY A 84 -8.47 14.29 18.44
N GLN A 85 -7.88 13.84 19.55
CA GLN A 85 -7.78 14.68 20.75
C GLN A 85 -6.62 14.18 21.64
N GLY A 86 -5.58 15.00 21.79
CA GLY A 86 -4.51 14.74 22.75
C GLY A 86 -5.05 14.73 24.20
N PRO A 87 -4.36 14.04 25.13
CA PRO A 87 -4.85 13.87 26.49
C PRO A 87 -4.90 15.22 27.22
N LYS A 88 -6.09 15.56 27.73
CA LYS A 88 -6.31 16.66 28.68
C LYS A 88 -6.34 16.07 30.08
N ASN A 89 -5.36 16.46 30.89
CA ASN A 89 -5.19 16.04 32.27
C ASN A 89 -6.29 16.64 33.16
N VAL A 90 -6.84 15.83 34.07
CA VAL A 90 -7.33 16.28 35.39
C VAL A 90 -6.64 15.44 36.46
#